data_AF-A0AAV3R6S9-F1
#
_entry.id   AF-A0AAV3R6S9-F1
#
_cell.length_a   1.000
_cell.length_b   1.000
_cell.length_c   1.000
_cell.angle_alpha   90.00
_cell.angle_beta   90.00
_cell.angle_gamma   90.00
#
_symmetry.space_group_name_H-M   'P 1'
#
loop_
_entity.id
_entity.type
_entity.pdbx_description
1 polymer ?
#
loop_
_entity_poly.entity_id
_entity_poly.type
_entity_poly.pdbx_seq_one_letter_code
_entity_poly.pdbx_strand_id
1 'polypeptide(L)'
;MRVDFNDEIQALWILGSLPDSWETLSVSLSASAPDGTISKEMVSNTILNEELRRGRSKDNGQSNSGHDTLLYENKRGGGKKKFKSPARKQKNSKKEDKCHYCDKLGH
;
A
#
# COMPACT_ATOMS: atom_id res chain seq x y z
N MET A 1 -11.30 7.71 -39.89
CA MET A 1 -11.10 6.25 -39.80
C MET A 1 -10.98 5.90 -38.32
N ARG A 2 -11.84 5.04 -37.78
CA ARG A 2 -11.73 4.53 -36.40
C ARG A 2 -11.03 3.17 -36.49
N VAL A 3 -9.99 2.99 -35.69
CA VAL A 3 -9.33 1.69 -35.53
C VAL A 3 -9.85 1.12 -34.22
N ASP A 4 -10.63 0.06 -34.30
CA ASP A 4 -11.12 -0.66 -33.14
C ASP A 4 -10.15 -1.82 -32.86
N PHE A 5 -9.55 -1.83 -31.67
CA PHE A 5 -8.67 -2.90 -31.23
C PHE A 5 -9.45 -3.86 -30.34
N ASN A 6 -9.28 -5.16 -30.54
CA ASN A 6 -9.89 -6.15 -29.64
C ASN A 6 -9.33 -6.02 -28.21
N ASP A 7 -10.09 -6.48 -27.22
CA ASP A 7 -9.75 -6.36 -25.80
C ASP A 7 -8.41 -6.99 -25.45
N GLU A 8 -8.03 -8.08 -26.10
CA GLU A 8 -6.74 -8.76 -25.91
C GLU A 8 -5.57 -7.84 -26.28
N ILE A 9 -5.66 -7.11 -27.40
CA ILE A 9 -4.60 -6.20 -27.84
C ILE A 9 -4.51 -5.00 -26.89
N GLN A 10 -5.66 -4.49 -26.44
CA GLN A 10 -5.68 -3.40 -25.46
C GLN A 10 -5.07 -3.85 -24.12
N ALA A 11 -5.38 -5.06 -23.67
CA ALA A 11 -4.82 -5.67 -22.46
C ALA A 11 -3.29 -5.82 -22.56
N LEU A 12 -2.79 -6.36 -23.68
CA LEU A 12 -1.35 -6.51 -23.93
C LEU A 12 -0.63 -5.17 -23.98
N TRP A 13 -1.23 -4.15 -24.60
CA TRP A 13 -0.66 -2.80 -24.61
C TRP A 13 -0.50 -2.27 -23.19
N ILE A 14 -1.54 -2.37 -22.37
CA ILE A 14 -1.49 -1.89 -20.98
C ILE A 14 -0.39 -2.62 -20.21
N LEU A 15 -0.34 -3.96 -20.30
CA LEU A 15 0.68 -4.76 -19.61
C LEU A 15 2.10 -4.42 -20.07
N GLY A 16 2.32 -4.25 -21.38
CA GLY A 16 3.61 -3.85 -21.94
C GLY A 16 4.02 -2.40 -21.63
N SER A 17 3.09 -1.57 -21.13
CA SER A 17 3.36 -0.19 -20.72
C SER A 17 3.73 -0.04 -19.24
N LEU A 18 3.63 -1.12 -18.45
CA LEU A 18 3.95 -1.09 -17.03
C LEU A 18 5.47 -1.04 -16.79
N PRO A 19 5.95 -0.37 -15.72
CA PRO A 19 7.36 -0.42 -15.34
C PRO A 19 7.81 -1.82 -14.90
N ASP A 20 9.10 -2.15 -15.02
CA ASP A 20 9.69 -3.44 -14.61
C ASP A 20 9.31 -3.91 -13.19
N SER A 21 9.05 -2.97 -12.27
CA SER A 21 8.56 -3.29 -10.92
C SER A 21 7.20 -4.02 -10.89
N TRP A 22 6.52 -4.14 -12.03
CA TRP A 22 5.23 -4.82 -12.21
C TRP A 22 5.35 -6.18 -12.89
N GLU A 23 6.55 -6.63 -13.27
CA GLU A 23 6.76 -7.91 -13.96
C GLU A 23 6.15 -9.10 -13.21
N THR A 24 6.29 -9.14 -11.88
CA THR A 24 5.68 -10.20 -11.06
C THR A 24 4.14 -10.21 -11.17
N LEU A 25 3.50 -9.04 -11.27
CA LEU A 25 2.05 -8.97 -11.48
C LEU A 25 1.70 -9.50 -12.86
N SER A 26 2.42 -9.09 -13.91
CA SER A 26 2.22 -9.54 -15.28
C SER A 26 2.31 -11.07 -15.38
N VAL A 27 3.33 -11.67 -14.76
CA VAL A 27 3.49 -13.13 -14.70
C VAL A 27 2.32 -13.78 -13.94
N SER A 28 1.98 -13.28 -12.75
CA SER A 28 0.88 -13.85 -11.96
C SER A 28 -0.47 -13.73 -12.69
N LEU A 29 -0.69 -12.64 -13.40
CA LEU A 29 -1.91 -12.41 -14.16
C LEU A 29 -1.99 -13.36 -15.37
N SER A 30 -0.89 -13.56 -16.09
CA SER A 30 -0.81 -14.54 -17.18
C SER A 30 -1.07 -15.97 -16.69
N ALA A 31 -0.58 -16.32 -15.48
CA ALA A 31 -0.84 -17.61 -14.86
C ALA A 31 -2.30 -17.78 -14.40
N SER A 32 -3.04 -16.68 -14.23
CA SER A 32 -4.44 -16.67 -13.78
C SER A 32 -5.44 -16.83 -14.93
N ALA A 33 -4.99 -16.77 -16.18
CA ALA A 33 -5.79 -16.96 -17.40
C ALA A 33 -5.42 -18.28 -18.09
N PRO A 34 -5.82 -19.45 -17.54
CA PRO A 34 -5.46 -20.77 -18.08
C PRO A 34 -6.10 -21.06 -19.45
N ASP A 35 -7.16 -20.35 -19.80
CA ASP A 35 -7.83 -20.37 -21.10
C ASP A 35 -7.17 -19.45 -22.13
N GLY A 36 -6.15 -18.68 -21.71
CA GLY A 36 -5.45 -17.73 -22.57
C GLY A 36 -6.23 -16.45 -22.87
N THR A 37 -7.42 -16.26 -22.28
CA THR A 37 -8.24 -15.09 -22.51
C THR A 37 -8.00 -14.07 -21.41
N ILE A 38 -7.45 -12.92 -21.78
CA ILE A 38 -7.26 -11.80 -20.84
C ILE A 38 -8.14 -10.62 -21.28
N SER A 39 -9.15 -10.31 -20.47
CA SER A 39 -10.04 -9.18 -20.77
C SER A 39 -9.42 -7.86 -20.28
N LYS A 40 -9.73 -6.77 -20.98
CA LYS A 40 -9.29 -5.42 -20.58
C LYS A 40 -9.73 -5.06 -19.16
N GLU A 41 -10.94 -5.46 -18.77
CA GLU A 41 -11.48 -5.22 -17.44
C GLU A 41 -10.65 -5.93 -16.37
N MET A 42 -10.29 -7.20 -16.61
CA MET A 42 -9.46 -7.98 -15.68
C MET A 42 -8.10 -7.33 -15.48
N VAL A 43 -7.43 -6.90 -16.56
CA VAL A 43 -6.16 -6.17 -16.48
C VAL A 43 -6.32 -4.87 -15.69
N SER A 44 -7.36 -4.10 -15.98
CA SER A 44 -7.59 -2.83 -15.29
C SER A 44 -7.80 -3.02 -13.78
N ASN A 45 -8.65 -3.98 -13.40
CA ASN A 45 -8.95 -4.27 -12.00
C ASN A 45 -7.72 -4.80 -11.24
N THR A 46 -6.92 -5.66 -11.87
CA THR A 46 -5.72 -6.23 -11.25
C THR A 46 -4.65 -5.16 -11.02
N ILE A 47 -4.43 -4.28 -11.99
CA ILE A 47 -3.51 -3.15 -11.85
C ILE A 47 -3.96 -2.19 -10.74
N LEU A 48 -5.23 -1.80 -10.73
CA LEU A 48 -5.77 -0.90 -9.70
C LEU A 48 -5.66 -1.50 -8.29
N ASN A 49 -5.94 -2.80 -8.14
CA ASN A 49 -5.82 -3.48 -6.87
C ASN A 49 -4.36 -3.54 -6.39
N GLU A 50 -3.42 -3.82 -7.30
CA GLU A 50 -1.99 -3.87 -6.97
C GLU A 50 -1.44 -2.47 -6.64
N GLU A 51 -1.88 -1.43 -7.34
CA GLU A 51 -1.54 -0.03 -7.01
C GLU A 51 -2.02 0.33 -5.61
N LEU A 52 -3.26 -0.02 -5.25
CA LEU A 52 -3.80 0.19 -3.91
C LEU A 52 -3.01 -0.58 -2.85
N ARG A 53 -2.54 -1.80 -3.15
CA ARG A 53 -1.72 -2.60 -2.24
C ARG A 53 -0.35 -1.95 -2.01
N ARG A 54 0.31 -1.48 -3.07
CA ARG A 54 1.61 -0.79 -3.03
C ARG A 54 1.50 0.55 -2.33
N GLY A 55 0.42 1.29 -2.61
CA GLY A 55 0.02 2.49 -1.90
C GLY A 55 -0.03 2.23 -0.41
N ARG A 56 -0.93 1.34 0.05
CA ARG A 56 -1.11 0.99 1.47
C ARG A 56 0.16 0.56 2.21
N SER A 57 1.11 -0.06 1.50
CA SER A 57 2.38 -0.47 2.08
C SER A 57 3.31 0.72 2.39
N LYS A 58 3.14 1.87 1.73
CA LYS A 58 3.85 3.11 2.08
C LYS A 58 3.30 3.74 3.37
N ASP A 59 1.99 3.64 3.62
CA ASP A 59 1.35 4.22 4.81
C ASP A 59 1.46 3.36 6.08
N ASN A 60 1.62 2.04 5.96
CA ASN A 60 1.67 1.15 7.12
C ASN A 60 3.09 0.80 7.63
N GLY A 61 4.15 1.35 7.01
CA GLY A 61 5.53 0.90 7.20
C GLY A 61 6.61 1.98 7.19
N GLN A 62 6.30 3.24 7.44
CA GLN A 62 7.35 4.27 7.60
C GLN A 62 7.97 4.24 9.01
N SER A 63 8.88 3.29 9.18
CA SER A 63 10.13 3.53 9.91
C SER A 63 11.26 3.49 8.88
N ASN A 64 11.37 4.49 8.01
CA ASN A 64 12.68 4.86 7.51
C ASN A 64 12.73 6.31 7.04
N SER A 65 13.73 7.01 7.59
CA SER A 65 14.23 8.33 7.24
C SER A 65 14.26 8.58 5.72
N GLY A 66 13.44 9.51 5.23
CA GLY A 66 13.46 9.96 3.85
C GLY A 66 12.40 11.03 3.62
N HIS A 67 12.79 12.28 3.80
CA HIS A 67 11.98 13.47 3.60
C HIS A 67 11.41 13.53 2.17
N ASP A 68 10.11 13.28 2.00
CA ASP A 68 9.31 13.91 0.94
C ASP A 68 7.83 13.98 1.35
N THR A 69 7.47 15.12 1.93
CA THR A 69 6.14 15.40 2.47
C THR A 69 5.20 15.89 1.37
N LEU A 70 4.40 14.98 0.81
CA LEU A 70 3.13 15.35 0.18
C LEU A 70 1.98 14.97 1.13
N LEU A 71 1.67 15.92 2.00
CA LEU A 71 0.55 15.84 2.96
C LEU A 71 -0.77 15.96 2.19
N TYR A 72 -1.44 14.84 1.91
CA TYR A 72 -2.86 14.85 1.58
C TYR A 72 -3.66 14.72 2.87
N GLU A 73 -4.02 15.86 3.45
CA GLU A 73 -4.91 15.95 4.60
C GLU A 73 -6.31 15.47 4.21
N ASN A 74 -6.65 14.26 4.61
CA ASN A 74 -8.03 13.80 4.63
C ASN A 74 -8.44 13.40 6.05
N LYS A 75 -8.85 14.41 6.82
CA LYS A 75 -9.68 14.23 8.01
C LYS A 75 -11.04 13.68 7.60
N ARG A 76 -11.27 12.38 7.75
CA ARG A 76 -12.64 11.82 7.88
C ARG A 76 -12.64 10.75 8.97
N GLY A 77 -13.23 11.13 10.10
CA GLY A 77 -13.38 10.29 11.28
C GLY A 77 -14.40 9.16 11.09
N GLY A 78 -14.32 8.20 12.01
CA GLY A 78 -15.30 7.12 12.17
C GLY A 78 -14.98 6.34 13.44
N GLY A 79 -15.47 6.82 14.59
CA GLY A 79 -15.16 6.24 15.89
C GLY A 79 -15.89 4.93 16.20
N LYS A 80 -15.41 4.22 17.23
CA LYS A 80 -16.22 3.37 18.12
C LYS A 80 -15.56 3.32 19.50
N LYS A 81 -16.32 3.72 20.52
CA LYS A 81 -15.91 3.78 21.93
C LYS A 81 -16.21 2.45 22.64
N LYS A 82 -15.46 2.27 23.75
CA LYS A 82 -15.72 1.50 24.98
C LYS A 82 -15.50 -0.01 24.90
N PHE A 83 -14.59 -0.53 25.73
CA PHE A 83 -14.92 -1.01 27.08
C PHE A 83 -13.80 -0.69 28.07
N LYS A 84 -14.16 -0.02 29.17
CA LYS A 84 -13.34 0.15 30.38
C LYS A 84 -13.64 -1.07 31.27
N SER A 85 -12.60 -1.77 31.71
CA SER A 85 -12.64 -2.54 32.95
C SER A 85 -11.36 -2.28 33.74
N PRO A 86 -11.41 -2.23 35.08
CA PRO A 86 -10.33 -1.74 35.91
C PRO A 86 -9.42 -2.85 36.45
N ALA A 87 -8.21 -2.45 36.81
CA ALA A 87 -7.26 -3.12 37.71
C ALA A 87 -6.38 -4.25 37.15
N ARG A 88 -5.09 -3.93 36.99
CA ARG A 88 -4.04 -4.50 37.85
C ARG A 88 -2.75 -3.68 37.73
N LYS A 89 -2.25 -3.22 38.88
CA LYS A 89 -0.90 -2.67 39.03
C LYS A 89 0.11 -3.70 38.51
N GLN A 90 0.87 -3.35 37.49
CA GLN A 90 2.23 -3.84 37.33
C GLN A 90 3.16 -2.64 37.16
N LYS A 91 4.01 -2.45 38.17
CA LYS A 91 5.19 -1.59 38.07
C LYS A 91 6.12 -2.27 37.08
N ASN A 92 6.21 -1.77 35.86
CA ASN A 92 7.37 -2.02 35.00
C ASN A 92 8.09 -0.70 34.80
N SER A 93 9.38 -0.76 35.08
CA SER A 93 10.36 0.33 35.03
C SER A 93 10.13 1.23 33.83
N LYS A 94 9.91 2.52 34.11
CA LYS A 94 10.09 3.57 33.10
C LYS A 94 11.52 3.41 32.59
N LYS A 95 11.68 2.96 31.35
CA LYS A 95 12.91 3.26 30.62
C LYS A 95 12.91 4.77 30.51
N GLU A 96 13.83 5.35 31.25
CA GLU A 96 14.13 6.76 31.23
C GLU A 96 14.64 7.06 29.82
N ASP A 97 13.78 7.64 28.98
CA ASP A 97 14.12 7.98 27.59
C ASP A 97 15.24 9.04 27.63
N LYS A 98 16.49 8.60 27.41
CA LYS A 98 17.64 9.50 27.33
C LYS A 98 17.63 10.18 25.97
N CYS A 99 17.86 11.49 25.97
CA CYS A 99 18.00 12.24 24.73
C CYS A 99 19.17 11.69 23.91
N HIS A 100 18.93 11.24 22.67
CA HIS A 100 19.95 10.66 21.78
C HIS A 100 21.13 11.61 21.44
N TYR A 101 21.00 12.90 21.73
CA TYR A 101 22.04 13.89 21.47
C TYR A 101 22.88 14.26 22.70
N CYS A 102 22.30 14.19 23.91
CA CYS A 102 22.95 14.70 25.11
C CYS A 102 22.90 13.75 26.31
N ASP A 103 22.30 12.58 26.14
CA ASP A 103 22.30 11.49 27.10
C ASP A 103 21.68 11.80 28.48
N LYS A 104 20.96 12.93 28.61
CA LYS A 104 20.25 13.36 29.81
C LYS A 104 18.77 13.03 29.74
N LEU A 105 18.13 13.01 30.91
CA LEU A 105 16.73 12.66 31.11
C LEU A 105 15.90 13.92 31.43
N GLY A 106 14.70 14.03 30.86
CA GLY A 106 13.69 15.01 31.29
C GLY A 106 13.57 16.31 30.50
N HIS A 107 13.76 16.29 29.17
CA HIS A 107 13.31 17.35 28.27
C HIS A 107 12.02 16.93 27.55
#